data_AF-A0A9D9HZD4-F1
#
_entry.id   AF-A0A9D9HZD4-F1
#
_cell.length_a   1.000
_cell.length_b   1.000
_cell.length_c   1.000
_cell.angle_alpha   90.00
_cell.angle_beta   90.00
_cell.angle_gamma   90.00
#
_symmetry.space_group_name_H-M   'P 1'
#
loop_
_entity.id
_entity.type
_entity.pdbx_description
1 polymer ?
#
loop_
_entity_poly.entity_id
_entity_poly.type
_entity_poly.pdbx_seq_one_letter_code
_entity_poly.pdbx_strand_id
1 'polypeptide(L)'
;MKTALDFYARGKQRESNADDYEISSYYIKGRFICPECGEPVYLRPSKYSNFFIHFKKTNETDECERRVDGNVPESVYERIGMPIYLRKKGTSDFSLYMGFKALPGEILILAEKSRSTVNIDGKIKLNINRERFSLERSVMVPLEYIPMSGRKFHLEIYPSNISSILCKYWPDYADGFSVEGALFTVTEQGGRKIRQGDNIATDTEYYWVRRQEQLPYLMYNEGIQMEKVGKIQLLDLQLNVFKGRFRSNIGDFEFRFLANFLRENMKLHLLEKTPEFVPVWPPLIKQEEGYIYPKECNRIYGNVVSGNDNPKTYLYRGIMPVPETLVKNGNIAEFVPNECNVVVNIDRKYVSGGASFIPGIKRIEANSNECSVIQNGHKIEISNMDSKEVFLIQKNGSIEKIKNISWTQFDDLVSGDVIEIVSHRCFVKHIICKFEEEKVTRNINEKEILNIILKYRKASKVQLPYTLRRKLESCRFKNILLKNEINEMKKSNMIAVPLVAILEDYING
;
A
#
# COMPACT_ATOMS: atom_id res chain seq x y z
N MET A 1 -7.15 10.07 35.15
CA MET A 1 -5.97 10.18 34.25
C MET A 1 -5.38 11.58 34.34
N LYS A 2 -4.07 11.75 34.09
CA LYS A 2 -3.38 13.04 34.23
C LYS A 2 -3.48 13.96 33.02
N THR A 3 -3.61 13.40 31.81
CA THR A 3 -3.68 14.18 30.58
C THR A 3 -5.00 13.97 29.85
N ALA A 4 -5.43 14.99 29.11
CA ALA A 4 -6.55 14.95 28.18
C ALA A 4 -6.24 15.84 26.96
N LEU A 5 -6.96 15.64 25.86
CA LEU A 5 -6.97 16.59 24.75
C LEU A 5 -7.86 17.77 25.14
N ASP A 6 -7.29 18.98 25.20
CA ASP A 6 -8.03 20.23 25.39
C ASP A 6 -8.31 20.89 24.04
N PHE A 7 -9.58 21.08 23.72
CA PHE A 7 -10.06 21.93 22.64
C PHE A 7 -10.14 23.38 23.14
N TYR A 8 -8.98 24.01 23.28
CA TYR A 8 -8.80 25.27 23.99
C TYR A 8 -9.22 26.52 23.21
N ALA A 9 -9.26 26.42 21.88
CA ALA A 9 -9.64 27.51 20.98
C ALA A 9 -10.31 26.94 19.73
N ARG A 10 -10.87 27.84 18.91
CA ARG A 10 -11.51 27.52 17.63
C ARG A 10 -10.62 26.58 16.81
N GLY A 11 -11.10 25.36 16.59
CA GLY A 11 -10.45 24.32 15.78
C GLY A 11 -9.00 23.98 16.17
N LYS A 12 -8.57 24.32 17.39
CA LYS A 12 -7.26 23.97 17.93
C LYS A 12 -7.39 22.97 19.07
N GLN A 13 -6.45 22.04 19.13
CA GLN A 13 -6.37 21.02 20.17
C GLN A 13 -4.92 20.90 20.67
N ARG A 14 -4.74 20.49 21.92
CA ARG A 14 -3.45 20.09 22.48
C ARG A 14 -3.64 19.05 23.58
N GLU A 15 -2.65 18.20 23.83
CA GLU A 15 -2.65 17.39 25.05
C GLU A 15 -2.23 18.27 26.25
N SER A 16 -3.03 18.33 27.31
CA SER A 16 -2.76 19.15 28.50
C SER A 16 -2.79 18.33 29.79
N ASN A 17 -2.08 18.80 30.82
CA ASN A 17 -2.11 18.20 32.15
C ASN A 17 -3.31 18.76 32.94
N ALA A 18 -3.97 17.91 33.73
CA ALA A 18 -5.06 18.30 34.61
C ALA A 18 -4.64 19.35 35.64
N ASP A 19 -3.38 19.34 36.07
CA ASP A 19 -2.84 20.30 37.05
C ASP A 19 -2.71 21.72 36.47
N ASP A 20 -2.77 21.88 35.15
CA ASP A 20 -2.73 23.19 34.48
C ASP A 20 -4.06 23.96 34.56
N TYR A 21 -5.12 23.33 35.11
CA TYR A 21 -6.48 23.86 35.11
C TYR A 21 -7.01 24.10 36.52
N GLU A 22 -7.66 25.24 36.71
CA GLU A 22 -8.36 25.55 37.95
C GLU A 22 -9.73 24.87 38.01
N ILE A 23 -10.04 24.22 39.13
CA ILE A 23 -11.33 23.52 39.34
C ILE A 23 -12.51 24.47 39.48
N SER A 24 -12.26 25.67 40.02
CA SER A 24 -13.25 26.74 40.16
C SER A 24 -13.75 27.28 38.82
N SER A 25 -12.99 27.06 37.75
CA SER A 25 -13.36 27.50 36.41
C SER A 25 -14.44 26.59 35.80
N TYR A 26 -15.40 27.20 35.13
CA TYR A 26 -16.41 26.48 34.36
C TYR A 26 -15.83 26.04 33.01
N TYR A 27 -15.84 24.72 32.77
CA TYR A 27 -15.47 24.13 31.49
C TYR A 27 -16.68 23.48 30.84
N ILE A 28 -16.93 23.83 29.59
CA ILE A 28 -18.02 23.26 28.79
C ILE A 28 -17.78 21.77 28.56
N LYS A 29 -18.86 20.96 28.62
CA LYS A 29 -18.80 19.53 28.31
C LYS A 29 -18.22 19.30 26.91
N GLY A 30 -17.27 18.36 26.81
CA GLY A 30 -16.58 18.06 25.55
C GLY A 30 -15.44 19.01 25.21
N ARG A 31 -15.05 19.93 26.11
CA ARG A 31 -13.76 20.64 26.00
C ARG A 31 -12.58 19.69 26.15
N PHE A 32 -12.64 18.82 27.15
CA PHE A 32 -11.62 17.80 27.41
C PHE A 32 -12.06 16.45 26.88
N ILE A 33 -11.19 15.80 26.12
CA ILE A 33 -11.44 14.50 25.49
C ILE A 33 -10.34 13.51 25.89
N CYS A 34 -10.73 12.26 26.16
CA CYS A 34 -9.77 11.20 26.42
C CYS A 34 -8.92 10.93 25.17
N PRO A 35 -7.58 10.98 25.25
CA PRO A 35 -6.72 10.71 24.11
C PRO A 35 -6.73 9.24 23.67
N GLU A 36 -7.28 8.35 24.51
CA GLU A 36 -7.28 6.90 24.31
C GLU A 36 -8.57 6.41 23.64
N CYS A 37 -9.74 6.82 24.13
CA CYS A 37 -11.04 6.40 23.59
C CYS A 37 -11.84 7.51 22.86
N GLY A 38 -11.39 8.77 22.89
CA GLY A 38 -12.11 9.86 22.22
C GLY A 38 -13.38 10.34 22.96
N GLU A 39 -13.67 9.82 24.15
CA GLU A 39 -14.84 10.23 24.92
C GLU A 39 -14.60 11.53 25.71
N PRO A 40 -15.66 12.34 25.95
CA PRO A 40 -15.58 13.47 26.86
C PRO A 40 -15.14 13.06 28.27
N VAL A 41 -14.32 13.90 28.88
CA VAL A 41 -13.89 13.77 30.28
C VAL A 41 -14.07 15.09 31.00
N TYR A 42 -14.08 15.04 32.32
CA TYR A 42 -14.20 16.24 33.16
C TYR A 42 -13.12 16.27 34.24
N LEU A 43 -12.79 17.47 34.69
CA LEU A 43 -11.78 17.73 35.70
C LEU A 43 -12.33 17.39 37.08
N ARG A 44 -11.54 16.69 37.90
CA ARG A 44 -11.85 16.36 39.30
C ARG A 44 -10.64 16.60 40.20
N PRO A 45 -10.82 17.30 41.34
CA PRO A 45 -9.78 17.43 42.36
C PRO A 45 -9.41 16.10 43.02
N SER A 46 -8.16 16.03 43.47
CA SER A 46 -7.70 15.17 44.56
C SER A 46 -6.86 16.01 45.53
N LYS A 47 -6.51 15.42 46.68
CA LYS A 47 -5.85 16.09 47.81
C LYS A 47 -4.59 16.90 47.44
N TYR A 48 -3.85 16.45 46.42
CA TYR A 48 -2.57 17.06 46.02
C TYR A 48 -2.50 17.40 44.54
N SER A 49 -3.51 17.05 43.75
CA SER A 49 -3.42 17.18 42.30
C SER A 49 -4.76 16.97 41.61
N ASN A 50 -4.91 17.46 40.39
CA ASN A 50 -6.11 17.34 39.58
C ASN A 50 -6.02 16.13 38.64
N PHE A 51 -7.19 15.61 38.27
CA PHE A 51 -7.31 14.48 37.35
C PHE A 51 -8.47 14.68 36.39
N PHE A 52 -8.33 14.19 35.17
CA PHE A 52 -9.46 13.98 34.28
C PHE A 52 -10.11 12.62 34.56
N ILE A 53 -11.43 12.56 34.52
CA ILE A 53 -12.19 11.32 34.68
C ILE A 53 -13.30 11.20 33.63
N HIS A 54 -13.58 9.96 33.24
CA HIS A 54 -14.67 9.64 32.33
C HIS A 54 -16.02 9.84 33.00
N PHE A 55 -17.03 10.11 32.18
CA PHE A 55 -18.43 9.96 32.60
C PHE A 55 -18.78 8.48 32.82
N LYS A 56 -19.91 8.25 33.49
CA LYS A 56 -20.42 6.90 33.79
C LYS A 56 -20.50 6.06 32.52
N LYS A 57 -19.99 4.82 32.59
CA LYS A 57 -20.03 3.84 31.50
C LYS A 57 -21.48 3.55 31.12
N THR A 58 -21.75 3.43 29.83
CA THR A 58 -23.05 3.02 29.28
C THR A 58 -22.82 1.87 28.29
N ASN A 59 -23.90 1.29 27.75
CA ASN A 59 -23.76 0.22 26.75
C ASN A 59 -23.17 0.74 25.42
N GLU A 60 -23.10 2.06 25.23
CA GLU A 60 -22.61 2.72 24.02
C GLU A 60 -21.20 3.32 24.20
N THR A 61 -20.66 3.29 25.42
CA THR A 61 -19.31 3.82 25.69
C THR A 61 -18.26 2.84 25.20
N ASP A 62 -17.25 3.37 24.53
CA ASP A 62 -16.12 2.58 24.04
C ASP A 62 -15.27 2.08 25.21
N GLU A 63 -14.71 0.88 25.06
CA GLU A 63 -13.76 0.36 26.04
C GLU A 63 -12.50 1.23 26.08
N CYS A 64 -11.99 1.49 27.29
CA CYS A 64 -10.88 2.40 27.51
C CYS A 64 -10.01 1.95 28.66
N GLU A 65 -8.72 1.71 28.41
CA GLU A 65 -7.72 1.33 29.42
C GLU A 65 -7.58 2.31 30.59
N ARG A 66 -8.07 3.55 30.43
CA ARG A 66 -8.01 4.60 31.46
C ARG A 66 -9.23 4.58 32.38
N ARG A 67 -10.20 3.71 32.12
CA ARG A 67 -11.28 3.39 33.05
C ARG A 67 -10.77 2.41 34.10
N VAL A 68 -11.44 2.37 35.25
CA VAL A 68 -11.05 1.49 36.36
C VAL A 68 -11.23 0.02 36.00
N ASP A 69 -12.23 -0.28 35.17
CA ASP A 69 -12.57 -1.59 34.61
C ASP A 69 -12.05 -1.78 33.17
N GLY A 70 -11.12 -0.93 32.73
CA GLY A 70 -10.66 -0.90 31.35
C GLY A 70 -9.71 -2.04 31.01
N ASN A 71 -9.93 -2.69 29.88
CA ASN A 71 -8.98 -3.66 29.31
C ASN A 71 -7.91 -2.93 28.48
N VAL A 72 -6.68 -3.43 28.55
CA VAL A 72 -5.58 -2.97 27.69
C VAL A 72 -5.68 -3.75 26.37
N PRO A 73 -5.87 -3.09 25.22
CA PRO A 73 -5.89 -3.77 23.93
C PRO A 73 -4.51 -4.33 23.60
N GLU A 74 -4.50 -5.46 22.89
CA GLU A 74 -3.29 -6.20 22.56
C GLU A 74 -2.56 -5.62 21.34
N SER A 75 -3.25 -4.80 20.54
CA SER A 75 -2.63 -4.13 19.38
C SER A 75 -3.15 -2.72 19.09
N VAL A 76 -2.35 -1.96 18.33
CA VAL A 76 -2.78 -0.66 17.77
C VAL A 76 -3.95 -0.83 16.80
N TYR A 77 -4.05 -1.96 16.10
CA TYR A 77 -5.11 -2.19 15.13
C TYR A 77 -6.46 -2.42 15.80
N GLU A 78 -6.51 -3.17 16.91
CA GLU A 78 -7.74 -3.34 17.72
C GLU A 78 -8.31 -2.00 18.17
N ARG A 79 -7.44 -1.03 18.45
CA ARG A 79 -7.89 0.33 18.78
C ARG A 79 -8.40 1.14 17.60
N ILE A 80 -7.96 0.86 16.37
CA ILE A 80 -8.37 1.62 15.18
C ILE A 80 -9.61 0.99 14.53
N GLY A 81 -9.77 -0.33 14.65
CA GLY A 81 -10.80 -1.10 13.96
C GLY A 81 -10.47 -1.33 12.48
N MET A 82 -11.27 -2.19 11.85
CA MET A 82 -11.14 -2.50 10.43
C MET A 82 -11.50 -1.28 9.56
N PRO A 83 -10.67 -0.93 8.55
CA PRO A 83 -10.94 0.20 7.68
C PRO A 83 -12.07 -0.10 6.68
N ILE A 84 -12.92 0.90 6.45
CA ILE A 84 -13.95 0.88 5.40
C ILE A 84 -13.55 1.87 4.31
N TYR A 85 -13.69 1.46 3.06
CA TYR A 85 -13.36 2.24 1.88
C TYR A 85 -14.60 2.49 1.04
N LEU A 86 -14.63 3.66 0.43
CA LEU A 86 -15.54 4.05 -0.62
C LEU A 86 -14.77 4.01 -1.94
N ARG A 87 -15.32 3.37 -2.97
CA ARG A 87 -14.72 3.29 -4.30
C ARG A 87 -15.66 3.81 -5.37
N LYS A 88 -15.11 4.56 -6.33
CA LYS A 88 -15.81 4.92 -7.56
C LYS A 88 -15.88 3.70 -8.48
N LYS A 89 -17.07 3.36 -8.97
CA LYS A 89 -17.29 2.35 -10.03
C LYS A 89 -17.57 2.98 -11.40
N GLY A 90 -17.88 4.27 -11.42
CA GLY A 90 -18.16 5.05 -12.61
C GLY A 90 -18.20 6.54 -12.27
N THR A 91 -18.94 7.32 -13.05
CA THR A 91 -19.06 8.78 -12.84
C THR A 91 -19.89 9.13 -11.61
N SER A 92 -20.99 8.42 -11.34
CA SER A 92 -21.92 8.70 -10.23
C SER A 92 -22.13 7.54 -9.26
N ASP A 93 -21.54 6.38 -9.53
CA ASP A 93 -21.76 5.17 -8.74
C ASP A 93 -20.57 4.85 -7.86
N PHE A 94 -20.88 4.56 -6.60
CA PHE A 94 -19.91 4.22 -5.58
C PHE A 94 -20.21 2.86 -4.95
N SER A 95 -19.19 2.26 -4.30
CA SER A 95 -19.34 1.00 -3.58
C SER A 95 -18.49 0.98 -2.31
N LEU A 96 -18.96 0.24 -1.32
CA LEU A 96 -18.29 0.08 -0.03
C LEU A 96 -17.46 -1.19 0.01
N TYR A 97 -16.32 -1.11 0.67
CA TYR A 97 -15.41 -2.23 0.88
C TYR A 97 -14.86 -2.21 2.30
N MET A 98 -14.64 -3.38 2.88
CA MET A 98 -13.83 -3.55 4.08
C MET A 98 -12.41 -3.92 3.67
N GLY A 99 -11.41 -3.22 4.20
CA GLY A 99 -10.01 -3.50 3.91
C GLY A 99 -9.40 -4.46 4.93
N PHE A 100 -8.84 -5.55 4.44
CA PHE A 100 -8.08 -6.52 5.21
C PHE A 100 -6.60 -6.30 4.97
N LYS A 101 -5.88 -5.82 5.99
CA LYS A 101 -4.44 -5.59 5.87
C LYS A 101 -3.68 -6.86 5.53
N ALA A 102 -2.59 -6.73 4.79
CA ALA A 102 -1.69 -7.86 4.54
C ALA A 102 -1.24 -8.49 5.85
N LEU A 103 -1.28 -9.82 5.91
CA LEU A 103 -0.80 -10.59 7.06
C LEU A 103 0.67 -10.98 6.85
N PRO A 104 1.46 -11.07 7.93
CA PRO A 104 2.79 -11.69 7.84
C PRO A 104 2.68 -13.12 7.29
N GLY A 105 3.67 -13.55 6.50
CA GLY A 105 3.64 -14.84 5.81
C GLY A 105 3.42 -16.03 6.74
N GLU A 106 4.10 -16.04 7.88
CA GLU A 106 3.96 -17.08 8.90
C GLU A 106 2.54 -17.17 9.44
N ILE A 107 1.89 -16.03 9.67
CA ILE A 107 0.52 -15.95 10.18
C ILE A 107 -0.49 -16.41 9.13
N LEU A 108 -0.31 -16.04 7.86
CA LEU A 108 -1.19 -16.48 6.79
C LEU A 108 -1.06 -18.00 6.54
N ILE A 109 0.15 -18.54 6.58
CA ILE A 109 0.40 -19.99 6.47
C ILE A 109 -0.24 -20.73 7.65
N LEU A 110 -0.13 -20.20 8.86
CA LEU A 110 -0.78 -20.78 10.05
C LEU A 110 -2.30 -20.79 9.88
N ALA A 111 -2.89 -19.67 9.41
CA ALA A 111 -4.32 -19.56 9.18
C ALA A 111 -4.83 -20.55 8.14
N GLU A 112 -4.07 -20.74 7.06
CA GLU A 112 -4.37 -21.71 6.00
C GLU A 112 -4.32 -23.16 6.53
N LYS A 113 -3.28 -23.52 7.29
CA LYS A 113 -3.16 -24.84 7.93
C LYS A 113 -4.30 -25.13 8.91
N SER A 114 -4.75 -24.12 9.64
CA SER A 114 -5.87 -24.22 10.57
C SER A 114 -7.25 -24.14 9.90
N ARG A 115 -7.31 -24.04 8.57
CA ARG A 115 -8.55 -23.86 7.78
C ARG A 115 -9.40 -22.71 8.31
N SER A 116 -8.75 -21.60 8.60
CA SER A 116 -9.36 -20.49 9.32
C SER A 116 -10.34 -19.73 8.42
N THR A 117 -11.40 -19.18 9.02
CA THR A 117 -12.40 -18.38 8.32
C THR A 117 -12.70 -17.10 9.09
N VAL A 118 -12.95 -16.02 8.36
CA VAL A 118 -13.51 -14.78 8.90
C VAL A 118 -14.97 -14.65 8.48
N ASN A 119 -15.81 -14.30 9.44
CA ASN A 119 -17.24 -14.05 9.27
C ASN A 119 -17.54 -12.59 9.59
N ILE A 120 -18.28 -11.88 8.74
CA ILE A 120 -18.71 -10.49 8.95
C ILE A 120 -20.23 -10.48 9.13
N ASP A 121 -20.68 -10.14 10.34
CA ASP A 121 -22.08 -10.13 10.81
C ASP A 121 -22.92 -11.36 10.44
N GLY A 122 -22.30 -12.53 10.26
CA GLY A 122 -23.01 -13.74 9.81
C GLY A 122 -23.38 -13.75 8.32
N LYS A 123 -23.08 -12.68 7.59
CA LYS A 123 -23.51 -12.49 6.19
C LYS A 123 -22.42 -12.83 5.18
N ILE A 124 -21.16 -12.51 5.49
CA ILE A 124 -20.02 -12.75 4.61
C ILE A 124 -19.07 -13.71 5.30
N LYS A 125 -18.83 -14.88 4.69
CA LYS A 125 -17.87 -15.87 5.19
C LYS A 125 -16.75 -16.09 4.20
N LEU A 126 -15.51 -15.91 4.64
CA LEU A 126 -14.31 -16.02 3.79
C LEU A 126 -13.28 -16.95 4.41
N ASN A 127 -12.68 -17.82 3.60
CA ASN A 127 -11.52 -18.61 4.01
C ASN A 127 -10.26 -17.75 4.03
N ILE A 128 -9.47 -17.85 5.10
CA ILE A 128 -8.22 -17.12 5.27
C ILE A 128 -7.09 -17.95 4.67
N ASN A 129 -6.80 -17.70 3.40
CA ASN A 129 -5.75 -18.38 2.65
C ASN A 129 -5.08 -17.43 1.64
N ARG A 130 -4.03 -17.92 0.97
CA ARG A 130 -3.27 -17.15 -0.02
C ARG A 130 -4.02 -16.91 -1.34
N GLU A 131 -5.12 -17.61 -1.59
CA GLU A 131 -5.96 -17.36 -2.76
C GLU A 131 -6.82 -16.10 -2.60
N ARG A 132 -7.24 -15.81 -1.35
CA ARG A 132 -8.14 -14.69 -1.04
C ARG A 132 -7.44 -13.50 -0.40
N PHE A 133 -6.34 -13.72 0.32
CA PHE A 133 -5.62 -12.67 1.03
C PHE A 133 -4.16 -12.58 0.59
N SER A 134 -3.64 -11.35 0.52
CA SER A 134 -2.29 -11.06 0.05
C SER A 134 -1.29 -10.92 1.20
N LEU A 135 -0.04 -11.29 0.91
CA LEU A 135 1.12 -11.05 1.77
C LEU A 135 1.65 -9.62 1.64
N GLU A 136 1.25 -8.90 0.60
CA GLU A 136 1.90 -7.66 0.18
C GLU A 136 0.99 -6.45 0.30
N ARG A 137 -0.32 -6.63 0.07
CA ARG A 137 -1.28 -5.52 -0.02
C ARG A 137 -2.55 -5.83 0.73
N SER A 138 -3.25 -4.78 1.14
CA SER A 138 -4.57 -4.94 1.72
C SER A 138 -5.55 -5.44 0.66
N VAL A 139 -6.41 -6.39 1.04
CA VAL A 139 -7.48 -6.91 0.19
C VAL A 139 -8.79 -6.21 0.52
N MET A 140 -9.54 -5.84 -0.52
CA MET A 140 -10.80 -5.14 -0.40
C MET A 140 -11.97 -6.13 -0.57
N VAL A 141 -12.72 -6.36 0.50
CA VAL A 141 -13.91 -7.21 0.49
C VAL A 141 -15.14 -6.32 0.30
N PRO A 142 -15.97 -6.53 -0.75
CA PRO A 142 -17.14 -5.70 -0.98
C PRO A 142 -18.17 -5.82 0.15
N LEU A 143 -18.78 -4.70 0.51
CA LEU A 143 -19.88 -4.63 1.48
C LEU A 143 -21.16 -4.23 0.77
N GLU A 144 -22.14 -5.12 0.80
CA GLU A 144 -23.46 -4.92 0.18
C GLU A 144 -24.54 -4.51 1.20
N TYR A 145 -24.13 -4.21 2.42
CA TYR A 145 -24.99 -3.75 3.50
C TYR A 145 -24.21 -2.84 4.48
N ILE A 146 -24.96 -2.12 5.31
CA ILE A 146 -24.42 -1.44 6.50
C ILE A 146 -25.27 -1.85 7.72
N PRO A 147 -24.67 -1.98 8.92
CA PRO A 147 -25.42 -2.20 10.15
C PRO A 147 -26.46 -1.10 10.40
N MET A 148 -27.37 -1.35 11.34
CA MET A 148 -28.27 -0.32 11.85
C MET A 148 -27.47 0.90 12.33
N SER A 149 -28.02 2.09 12.14
CA SER A 149 -27.35 3.35 12.48
C SER A 149 -26.81 3.33 13.91
N GLY A 150 -25.56 3.74 14.10
CA GLY A 150 -24.86 3.73 15.38
C GLY A 150 -24.22 2.40 15.76
N ARG A 151 -24.53 1.29 15.07
CA ARG A 151 -23.89 -0.01 15.33
C ARG A 151 -22.61 -0.19 14.52
N LYS A 152 -21.68 -0.98 15.06
CA LYS A 152 -20.44 -1.42 14.41
C LYS A 152 -20.69 -2.68 13.58
N PHE A 153 -19.84 -2.94 12.59
CA PHE A 153 -19.72 -4.27 12.01
C PHE A 153 -19.00 -5.17 13.02
N HIS A 154 -19.39 -6.43 13.08
CA HIS A 154 -18.75 -7.46 13.89
C HIS A 154 -18.05 -8.49 13.00
N LEU A 155 -16.82 -8.84 13.36
CA LEU A 155 -16.02 -9.85 12.70
C LEU A 155 -15.73 -10.98 13.68
N GLU A 156 -15.96 -12.21 13.25
CA GLU A 156 -15.67 -13.42 14.03
C GLU A 156 -14.68 -14.28 13.26
N ILE A 157 -13.58 -14.63 13.90
CA ILE A 157 -12.53 -15.48 13.33
C ILE A 157 -12.59 -16.86 13.97
N TYR A 158 -12.64 -17.88 13.12
CA TYR A 158 -12.64 -19.29 13.50
C TYR A 158 -11.45 -20.01 12.87
N PRO A 159 -10.90 -21.06 13.51
CA PRO A 159 -11.20 -21.53 14.87
C PRO A 159 -10.61 -20.63 15.97
N SER A 160 -11.17 -20.70 17.20
CA SER A 160 -10.82 -19.77 18.30
C SER A 160 -9.34 -19.80 18.71
N ASN A 161 -8.64 -20.91 18.47
CA ASN A 161 -7.22 -21.09 18.81
C ASN A 161 -6.27 -20.19 18.01
N ILE A 162 -6.67 -19.72 16.82
CA ILE A 162 -5.88 -18.78 16.02
C ILE A 162 -6.47 -17.36 16.02
N SER A 163 -7.73 -17.23 16.47
CA SER A 163 -8.45 -15.95 16.51
C SER A 163 -7.67 -14.86 17.25
N SER A 164 -7.11 -15.17 18.42
CA SER A 164 -6.31 -14.19 19.20
C SER A 164 -5.07 -13.67 18.48
N ILE A 165 -4.47 -14.45 17.57
CA ILE A 165 -3.32 -14.04 16.78
C ILE A 165 -3.77 -13.13 15.62
N LEU A 166 -4.84 -13.51 14.94
CA LEU A 166 -5.37 -12.77 13.80
C LEU A 166 -6.03 -11.45 14.22
N CYS A 167 -6.71 -11.40 15.37
CA CYS A 167 -7.35 -10.19 15.90
C CYS A 167 -6.36 -9.04 16.11
N LYS A 168 -5.08 -9.34 16.37
CA LYS A 168 -4.00 -8.35 16.45
C LYS A 168 -3.75 -7.61 15.16
N TYR A 169 -4.19 -8.15 14.02
CA TYR A 169 -4.05 -7.55 12.69
C TYR A 169 -5.40 -7.14 12.12
N TRP A 170 -6.42 -7.98 12.31
CA TRP A 170 -7.78 -7.82 11.83
C TRP A 170 -8.73 -7.78 13.02
N PRO A 171 -9.00 -6.59 13.57
CA PRO A 171 -9.91 -6.43 14.69
C PRO A 171 -11.27 -7.07 14.45
N ASP A 172 -11.93 -7.45 15.54
CA ASP A 172 -13.27 -8.02 15.57
C ASP A 172 -14.39 -6.99 15.28
N TYR A 173 -14.05 -5.75 14.91
CA TYR A 173 -15.02 -4.73 14.54
C TYR A 173 -14.55 -3.76 13.46
N ALA A 174 -15.53 -3.14 12.79
CA ALA A 174 -15.36 -1.94 11.98
C ALA A 174 -16.42 -0.91 12.37
N ASP A 175 -16.10 0.39 12.34
CA ASP A 175 -17.11 1.41 12.62
C ASP A 175 -18.20 1.42 11.53
N GLY A 176 -19.46 1.31 11.94
CA GLY A 176 -20.59 1.51 11.03
C GLY A 176 -20.90 2.99 10.78
N PHE A 177 -22.13 3.26 10.36
CA PHE A 177 -22.59 4.59 9.97
C PHE A 177 -23.43 5.20 11.09
N SER A 178 -23.28 6.50 11.32
CA SER A 178 -24.16 7.24 12.22
C SER A 178 -25.52 7.49 11.57
N VAL A 179 -26.47 8.06 12.32
CA VAL A 179 -27.77 8.53 11.77
C VAL A 179 -27.54 9.58 10.68
N GLU A 180 -26.53 10.43 10.87
CA GLU A 180 -26.12 11.47 9.92
C GLU A 180 -25.16 10.95 8.83
N GLY A 181 -24.90 9.64 8.80
CA GLY A 181 -24.06 9.00 7.80
C GLY A 181 -22.60 8.83 8.23
N ALA A 182 -21.68 8.90 7.27
CA ALA A 182 -20.24 8.78 7.49
C ALA A 182 -19.44 9.66 6.53
N LEU A 183 -18.31 10.19 7.00
CA LEU A 183 -17.34 10.92 6.18
C LEU A 183 -16.23 9.99 5.70
N PHE A 184 -15.73 10.26 4.49
CA PHE A 184 -14.59 9.60 3.87
C PHE A 184 -13.62 10.66 3.35
N THR A 185 -12.32 10.35 3.38
CA THR A 185 -11.30 11.14 2.69
C THR A 185 -11.54 11.16 1.19
N VAL A 186 -10.96 12.12 0.47
CA VAL A 186 -11.03 12.19 -1.00
C VAL A 186 -9.68 11.81 -1.59
N THR A 187 -9.69 10.77 -2.43
CA THR A 187 -8.60 10.31 -3.29
C THR A 187 -9.11 10.07 -4.71
N GLU A 188 -8.21 9.78 -5.65
CA GLU A 188 -8.56 9.50 -7.04
C GLU A 188 -9.54 8.32 -7.16
N GLN A 189 -9.30 7.24 -6.42
CA GLN A 189 -10.08 6.00 -6.47
C GLN A 189 -11.33 6.01 -5.56
N GLY A 190 -11.50 7.05 -4.75
CA GLY A 190 -12.57 7.13 -3.75
C GLY A 190 -12.06 7.66 -2.42
N GLY A 191 -12.15 6.89 -1.34
CA GLY A 191 -11.83 7.40 -0.01
C GLY A 191 -11.82 6.36 1.09
N ARG A 192 -11.13 6.65 2.20
CA ARG A 192 -11.18 5.85 3.43
C ARG A 192 -12.12 6.53 4.42
N LYS A 193 -12.98 5.74 5.09
CA LYS A 193 -13.89 6.23 6.12
C LYS A 193 -13.09 6.85 7.26
N ILE A 194 -13.51 8.03 7.68
CA ILE A 194 -12.99 8.69 8.88
C ILE A 194 -13.65 8.04 10.08
N ARG A 195 -12.83 7.57 11.01
CA ARG A 195 -13.26 6.82 12.19
C ARG A 195 -14.05 7.70 13.15
N GLN A 196 -14.99 7.11 13.88
CA GLN A 196 -15.57 7.78 15.04
C GLN A 196 -14.46 8.10 16.05
N GLY A 197 -14.55 9.29 16.63
CA GLY A 197 -13.56 9.86 17.52
C GLY A 197 -12.40 10.55 16.80
N ASP A 198 -12.24 10.49 15.47
CA ASP A 198 -11.15 11.14 14.74
C ASP A 198 -11.42 12.62 14.41
N ASN A 199 -10.38 13.27 13.89
CA ASN A 199 -10.41 14.69 13.51
C ASN A 199 -10.66 14.88 12.01
N ILE A 200 -11.37 15.95 11.68
CA ILE A 200 -11.51 16.50 10.33
C ILE A 200 -11.09 17.97 10.34
N ALA A 201 -10.80 18.55 9.18
CA ALA A 201 -10.40 19.94 9.04
C ALA A 201 -11.39 20.74 8.21
N THR A 202 -11.48 22.04 8.50
CA THR A 202 -12.07 23.00 7.56
C THR A 202 -11.27 23.06 6.26
N ASP A 203 -11.95 23.46 5.19
CA ASP A 203 -11.44 23.63 3.82
C ASP A 203 -10.80 22.38 3.19
N THR A 204 -10.95 21.22 3.83
CA THR A 204 -10.53 19.92 3.31
C THR A 204 -11.71 19.23 2.65
N GLU A 205 -11.49 18.62 1.47
CA GLU A 205 -12.53 17.89 0.77
C GLU A 205 -12.82 16.52 1.41
N TYR A 206 -14.11 16.21 1.55
CA TYR A 206 -14.61 14.93 2.04
C TYR A 206 -15.73 14.41 1.15
N TYR A 207 -15.88 13.09 1.10
CA TYR A 207 -17.16 12.50 0.73
C TYR A 207 -18.02 12.32 1.98
N TRP A 208 -19.28 12.73 1.93
CA TRP A 208 -20.26 12.48 2.96
C TRP A 208 -21.33 11.52 2.44
N VAL A 209 -21.36 10.31 2.99
CA VAL A 209 -22.28 9.26 2.60
C VAL A 209 -23.45 9.24 3.59
N ARG A 210 -24.68 9.43 3.10
CA ARG A 210 -25.88 9.63 3.94
C ARG A 210 -27.09 8.89 3.40
N ARG A 211 -28.06 8.61 4.28
CA ARG A 211 -29.36 8.05 3.88
C ARG A 211 -30.26 9.15 3.31
N GLN A 212 -30.23 10.32 3.92
CA GLN A 212 -31.03 11.49 3.57
C GLN A 212 -30.50 12.14 2.28
N GLU A 213 -31.42 12.61 1.44
CA GLU A 213 -31.08 13.29 0.18
C GLU A 213 -30.68 14.76 0.35
N GLN A 214 -31.05 15.37 1.47
CA GLN A 214 -30.77 16.78 1.76
C GLN A 214 -29.72 16.87 2.85
N LEU A 215 -28.74 17.76 2.70
CA LEU A 215 -27.80 18.11 3.76
C LEU A 215 -28.56 18.60 5.00
N PRO A 216 -28.01 18.38 6.22
CA PRO A 216 -28.69 18.85 7.43
C PRO A 216 -28.92 20.35 7.32
N TYR A 217 -30.16 20.77 7.49
CA TYR A 217 -30.49 22.17 7.63
C TYR A 217 -30.05 22.60 9.03
N LEU A 218 -28.81 23.07 9.13
CA LEU A 218 -28.36 23.74 10.33
C LEU A 218 -29.00 25.14 10.31
N MET A 219 -29.40 25.65 11.48
CA MET A 219 -30.06 26.96 11.62
C MET A 219 -29.28 28.10 10.94
N TYR A 220 -27.99 27.86 10.64
CA TYR A 220 -27.08 28.69 9.85
C TYR A 220 -26.34 27.78 8.83
N ASN A 221 -26.83 27.69 7.59
CA ASN A 221 -26.33 26.81 6.52
C ASN A 221 -24.94 27.19 5.96
N GLU A 222 -24.23 28.15 6.55
CA GLU A 222 -23.01 28.69 5.94
C GLU A 222 -21.79 27.78 6.09
N GLY A 223 -21.78 26.88 7.08
CA GLY A 223 -20.62 26.05 7.39
C GLY A 223 -20.43 24.80 6.53
N ILE A 224 -21.47 24.32 5.83
CA ILE A 224 -21.43 23.08 5.05
C ILE A 224 -21.54 23.42 3.57
N GLN A 225 -20.45 23.24 2.83
CA GLN A 225 -20.42 23.42 1.38
C GLN A 225 -20.19 22.08 0.69
N MET A 226 -21.27 21.37 0.39
CA MET A 226 -21.20 20.08 -0.30
C MET A 226 -22.31 19.94 -1.35
N GLU A 227 -22.03 19.16 -2.38
CA GLU A 227 -22.97 18.86 -3.47
C GLU A 227 -23.12 17.36 -3.65
N LYS A 228 -24.29 16.90 -4.09
CA LYS A 228 -24.54 15.49 -4.37
C LYS A 228 -23.78 15.10 -5.64
N VAL A 229 -22.87 14.14 -5.52
CA VAL A 229 -22.04 13.66 -6.64
C VAL A 229 -22.37 12.23 -7.07
N GLY A 230 -23.16 11.51 -6.29
CA GLY A 230 -23.49 10.14 -6.64
C GLY A 230 -24.29 9.38 -5.60
N LYS A 231 -24.29 8.06 -5.75
CA LYS A 231 -25.02 7.13 -4.88
C LYS A 231 -24.28 5.82 -4.67
N ILE A 232 -24.66 5.10 -3.61
CA ILE A 232 -24.27 3.72 -3.35
C ILE A 232 -25.54 2.89 -3.34
N GLN A 233 -25.58 1.85 -4.16
CA GLN A 233 -26.64 0.85 -4.11
C GLN A 233 -26.18 -0.31 -3.24
N LEU A 234 -26.84 -0.51 -2.10
CA LEU A 234 -26.75 -1.70 -1.27
C LEU A 234 -27.99 -2.58 -1.54
N LEU A 235 -28.03 -3.80 -0.97
CA LEU A 235 -29.12 -4.75 -1.23
C LEU A 235 -30.51 -4.15 -0.92
N ASP A 236 -30.66 -3.59 0.28
CA ASP A 236 -31.96 -3.09 0.79
C ASP A 236 -31.98 -1.57 0.99
N LEU A 237 -30.97 -0.85 0.51
CA LEU A 237 -30.77 0.56 0.83
C LEU A 237 -30.01 1.30 -0.27
N GLN A 238 -30.48 2.49 -0.63
CA GLN A 238 -29.71 3.45 -1.39
C GLN A 238 -29.14 4.52 -0.47
N LEU A 239 -27.85 4.84 -0.62
CA LEU A 239 -27.19 5.95 0.06
C LEU A 239 -26.81 7.02 -0.96
N ASN A 240 -26.83 8.27 -0.52
CA ASN A 240 -26.40 9.44 -1.27
C ASN A 240 -24.95 9.77 -0.92
N VAL A 241 -24.17 10.15 -1.93
CA VAL A 241 -22.78 10.58 -1.76
C VAL A 241 -22.71 12.06 -2.10
N PHE A 242 -22.34 12.87 -1.11
CA PHE A 242 -22.03 14.28 -1.28
C PHE A 242 -20.51 14.46 -1.31
N LYS A 243 -20.01 15.45 -2.04
CA LYS A 243 -18.61 15.87 -2.02
C LYS A 243 -18.53 17.35 -1.69
N GLY A 244 -17.58 17.72 -0.84
CA GLY A 244 -17.27 19.12 -0.59
C GLY A 244 -16.52 19.29 0.73
N ARG A 245 -16.67 20.45 1.36
CA ARG A 245 -15.87 20.85 2.52
C ARG A 245 -16.67 21.59 3.58
N PHE A 246 -16.14 21.62 4.79
CA PHE A 246 -16.62 22.50 5.86
C PHE A 246 -15.87 23.82 5.79
N ARG A 247 -16.57 24.95 5.81
CA ARG A 247 -15.95 26.26 5.59
C ARG A 247 -15.20 26.76 6.82
N SER A 248 -14.00 27.32 6.62
CA SER A 248 -13.30 28.07 7.68
C SER A 248 -13.80 29.51 7.84
N ASN A 249 -14.37 30.12 6.80
CA ASN A 249 -14.78 31.52 6.77
C ASN A 249 -16.18 31.78 7.36
N ILE A 250 -16.46 31.16 8.50
CA ILE A 250 -17.69 31.35 9.29
C ILE A 250 -17.36 32.00 10.64
N GLY A 251 -18.34 32.60 11.32
CA GLY A 251 -18.14 33.16 12.66
C GLY A 251 -17.86 32.09 13.72
N ASP A 252 -17.34 32.51 14.87
CA ASP A 252 -16.96 31.60 15.96
C ASP A 252 -18.16 30.83 16.52
N PHE A 253 -19.33 31.47 16.54
CA PHE A 253 -20.57 30.86 17.01
C PHE A 253 -21.02 29.74 16.05
N GLU A 254 -21.02 30.01 14.74
CA GLU A 254 -21.37 29.07 13.68
C GLU A 254 -20.38 27.90 13.66
N PHE A 255 -19.07 28.18 13.79
CA PHE A 255 -18.05 27.14 13.90
C PHE A 255 -18.32 26.23 15.09
N ARG A 256 -18.61 26.80 16.27
CA ARG A 256 -18.90 26.03 17.48
C ARG A 256 -20.15 25.17 17.31
N PHE A 257 -21.19 25.70 16.67
CA PHE A 257 -22.41 24.93 16.39
C PHE A 257 -22.14 23.77 15.44
N LEU A 258 -21.41 24.00 14.34
CA LEU A 258 -21.00 22.96 13.40
C LEU A 258 -20.13 21.89 14.07
N ALA A 259 -19.13 22.30 14.85
CA ALA A 259 -18.25 21.39 15.57
C ALA A 259 -19.02 20.53 16.58
N ASN A 260 -20.00 21.12 17.28
CA ASN A 260 -20.88 20.38 18.19
C ASN A 260 -21.77 19.40 17.42
N PHE A 261 -22.38 19.82 16.31
CA PHE A 261 -23.20 18.96 15.47
C PHE A 261 -22.41 17.72 14.99
N LEU A 262 -21.21 17.93 14.45
CA LEU A 262 -20.34 16.83 13.96
C LEU A 262 -19.92 15.89 15.10
N ARG A 263 -19.67 16.43 16.29
CA ARG A 263 -19.30 15.65 17.47
C ARG A 263 -20.45 14.83 18.02
N GLU A 264 -21.63 15.42 18.18
CA GLU A 264 -22.77 14.74 18.79
C GLU A 264 -23.40 13.71 17.84
N ASN A 265 -23.47 14.04 16.55
CA ASN A 265 -24.19 13.20 15.59
C ASN A 265 -23.29 12.23 14.82
N MET A 266 -22.03 12.59 14.58
CA MET A 266 -21.08 11.75 13.81
C MET A 266 -19.86 11.33 14.63
N LYS A 267 -19.72 11.80 15.88
CA LYS A 267 -18.56 11.54 16.74
C LYS A 267 -17.24 12.01 16.13
N LEU A 268 -17.23 13.13 15.38
CA LEU A 268 -16.02 13.68 14.78
C LEU A 268 -15.64 15.03 15.39
N HIS A 269 -14.35 15.34 15.41
CA HIS A 269 -13.83 16.61 15.90
C HIS A 269 -13.41 17.51 14.73
N LEU A 270 -14.03 18.69 14.61
CA LEU A 270 -13.66 19.69 13.61
C LEU A 270 -12.47 20.54 14.11
N LEU A 271 -11.40 20.54 13.33
CA LEU A 271 -10.21 21.38 13.51
C LEU A 271 -10.09 22.40 12.38
N GLU A 272 -9.28 23.44 12.58
CA GLU A 272 -8.89 24.32 11.48
C GLU A 272 -7.85 23.64 10.57
N LYS A 273 -6.96 22.86 11.18
CA LYS A 273 -5.90 22.14 10.50
C LYS A 273 -5.69 20.78 11.15
N THR A 274 -5.81 19.72 10.35
CA THR A 274 -5.49 18.36 10.81
C THR A 274 -3.98 18.21 10.95
N PRO A 275 -3.50 17.59 12.06
CA PRO A 275 -2.10 17.22 12.17
C PRO A 275 -1.70 16.22 11.08
N GLU A 276 -0.56 16.44 10.43
CA GLU A 276 -0.03 15.58 9.37
C GLU A 276 1.48 15.42 9.50
N PHE A 277 1.96 14.19 9.29
CA PHE A 277 3.37 13.90 9.14
C PHE A 277 3.69 13.78 7.65
N VAL A 278 4.50 14.71 7.14
CA VAL A 278 4.88 14.77 5.73
C VAL A 278 6.32 14.27 5.59
N PRO A 279 6.58 13.07 5.02
CA PRO A 279 7.94 12.60 4.85
C PRO A 279 8.70 13.53 3.89
N VAL A 280 9.92 13.88 4.28
CA VAL A 280 10.82 14.79 3.54
C VAL A 280 11.98 14.01 2.94
N TRP A 281 12.56 13.08 3.72
CA TRP A 281 13.69 12.27 3.27
C TRP A 281 13.67 10.87 3.90
N PRO A 282 13.96 9.79 3.16
CA PRO A 282 14.16 9.78 1.71
C PRO A 282 12.85 10.09 0.96
N PRO A 283 12.90 10.38 -0.35
CA PRO A 283 11.71 10.52 -1.17
C PRO A 283 10.93 9.20 -1.17
N LEU A 284 9.67 9.22 -0.71
CA LEU A 284 8.82 8.03 -0.59
C LEU A 284 7.63 8.12 -1.55
N ILE A 285 7.21 6.96 -2.06
CA ILE A 285 6.00 6.85 -2.86
C ILE A 285 4.80 6.73 -1.91
N LYS A 286 3.87 7.70 -1.99
CA LYS A 286 2.59 7.64 -1.28
C LYS A 286 1.63 6.73 -2.05
N GLN A 287 1.22 5.65 -1.41
CA GLN A 287 0.10 4.82 -1.83
C GLN A 287 -1.09 5.03 -0.89
N GLU A 288 -2.22 4.44 -1.20
CA GLU A 288 -3.43 4.57 -0.38
C GLU A 288 -3.24 4.03 1.05
N GLU A 289 -2.44 2.98 1.22
CA GLU A 289 -2.18 2.36 2.51
C GLU A 289 -1.12 3.10 3.33
N GLY A 290 -0.32 3.97 2.70
CA GLY A 290 0.79 4.68 3.32
C GLY A 290 1.95 4.95 2.38
N TYR A 291 3.07 5.38 2.95
CA TYR A 291 4.33 5.61 2.24
C TYR A 291 5.16 4.32 2.20
N ILE A 292 5.61 3.92 1.01
CA ILE A 292 6.51 2.78 0.86
C ILE A 292 7.95 3.24 1.04
N TYR A 293 8.72 2.57 1.91
CA TYR A 293 10.14 2.84 2.13
C TYR A 293 11.04 1.66 1.75
N PRO A 294 12.25 1.85 1.17
CA PRO A 294 13.16 0.74 0.87
C PRO A 294 13.59 -0.01 2.15
N LYS A 295 13.77 -1.34 2.12
CA LYS A 295 14.21 -2.09 3.32
C LYS A 295 15.58 -1.64 3.85
N GLU A 296 16.43 -1.17 2.95
CA GLU A 296 17.77 -0.64 3.25
C GLU A 296 17.71 0.79 3.82
N CYS A 297 16.52 1.36 3.99
CA CYS A 297 16.34 2.69 4.57
C CYS A 297 16.70 2.66 6.06
N ASN A 298 17.77 3.35 6.43
CA ASN A 298 18.19 3.40 7.82
C ASN A 298 17.43 4.46 8.63
N ARG A 299 16.89 5.51 7.99
CA ARG A 299 16.21 6.62 8.66
C ARG A 299 15.18 7.28 7.76
N ILE A 300 14.06 7.67 8.34
CA ILE A 300 13.01 8.50 7.73
C ILE A 300 12.90 9.81 8.51
N TYR A 301 12.96 10.91 7.79
CA TYR A 301 12.76 12.27 8.25
C TYR A 301 11.45 12.80 7.70
N GLY A 302 10.65 13.44 8.56
CA GLY A 302 9.44 14.10 8.12
C GLY A 302 9.16 15.38 8.88
N ASN A 303 8.44 16.26 8.20
CA ASN A 303 7.94 17.51 8.74
C ASN A 303 6.61 17.25 9.47
N VAL A 304 6.54 17.68 10.71
CA VAL A 304 5.37 17.64 11.57
C VAL A 304 4.59 18.93 11.35
N VAL A 305 3.42 18.81 10.74
CA VAL A 305 2.50 19.93 10.51
C VAL A 305 1.33 19.78 11.47
N SER A 306 1.09 20.77 12.32
CA SER A 306 -0.08 20.81 13.20
C SER A 306 -0.57 22.24 13.44
N GLY A 307 -1.83 22.38 13.85
CA GLY A 307 -2.37 23.62 14.42
C GLY A 307 -2.08 23.79 15.91
N ASN A 308 -1.43 22.81 16.54
CA ASN A 308 -0.93 22.88 17.91
C ASN A 308 0.47 23.52 17.94
N ASP A 309 0.72 24.44 18.87
CA ASP A 309 2.00 25.13 19.03
C ASP A 309 3.12 24.18 19.49
N ASN A 310 2.77 23.12 20.24
CA ASN A 310 3.73 22.11 20.67
C ASN A 310 3.22 20.69 20.36
N PRO A 311 3.31 20.24 19.09
CA PRO A 311 2.69 19.00 18.69
C PRO A 311 3.48 17.79 19.19
N LYS A 312 2.82 16.82 19.84
CA LYS A 312 3.46 15.56 20.24
C LYS A 312 3.39 14.56 19.10
N THR A 313 4.46 13.81 18.88
CA THR A 313 4.53 12.81 17.81
C THR A 313 4.72 11.42 18.40
N TYR A 314 3.86 10.49 18.01
CA TYR A 314 3.79 9.12 18.51
C TYR A 314 4.12 8.14 17.38
N LEU A 315 5.01 7.20 17.63
CA LEU A 315 5.46 6.18 16.69
C LEU A 315 4.99 4.79 17.15
N TYR A 316 4.25 4.10 16.30
CA TYR A 316 3.88 2.69 16.48
C TYR A 316 4.72 1.81 15.56
N ARG A 317 5.16 0.66 16.08
CA ARG A 317 5.88 -0.36 15.31
C ARG A 317 5.06 -1.65 15.27
N GLY A 318 4.77 -2.14 14.07
CA GLY A 318 4.01 -3.35 13.82
C GLY A 318 2.63 -3.32 14.51
N ILE A 319 2.40 -4.32 15.36
CA ILE A 319 1.16 -4.47 16.13
C ILE A 319 1.26 -3.88 17.54
N MET A 320 2.38 -3.27 17.96
CA MET A 320 2.57 -2.86 19.36
C MET A 320 1.47 -1.90 19.83
N PRO A 321 0.89 -2.11 21.02
CA PRO A 321 -0.23 -1.30 21.51
C PRO A 321 0.21 0.07 22.07
N VAL A 322 1.46 0.20 22.51
CA VAL A 322 2.01 1.42 23.13
C VAL A 322 2.98 2.12 22.19
N PRO A 323 2.80 3.43 21.92
CA PRO A 323 3.72 4.16 21.05
C PRO A 323 4.98 4.65 21.76
N GLU A 324 6.06 4.79 21.00
CA GLU A 324 7.22 5.60 21.34
C GLU A 324 6.90 7.09 21.10
N THR A 325 7.45 8.00 21.90
CA THR A 325 7.37 9.44 21.61
C THR A 325 8.60 9.87 20.82
N LEU A 326 8.42 10.50 19.67
CA LEU A 326 9.53 11.00 18.87
C LEU A 326 10.01 12.36 19.39
N VAL A 327 11.33 12.49 19.51
CA VAL A 327 11.99 13.78 19.73
C VAL A 327 12.04 14.52 18.41
N LYS A 328 11.73 15.82 18.45
CA LYS A 328 11.75 16.69 17.27
C LYS A 328 12.90 17.69 17.40
N ASN A 329 13.47 18.07 16.26
CA ASN A 329 14.32 19.25 16.14
C ASN A 329 13.57 20.29 15.30
N GLY A 330 13.01 21.30 15.96
CA GLY A 330 12.02 22.19 15.35
C GLY A 330 10.77 21.41 14.92
N ASN A 331 10.44 21.48 13.62
CA ASN A 331 9.30 20.75 13.04
C ASN A 331 9.70 19.41 12.41
N ILE A 332 10.99 19.04 12.41
CA ILE A 332 11.44 17.77 11.84
C ILE A 332 11.49 16.70 12.93
N ALA A 333 10.86 15.55 12.68
CA ALA A 333 11.04 14.34 13.47
C ALA A 333 11.71 13.26 12.62
N GLU A 334 12.52 12.42 13.26
CA GLU A 334 13.19 11.28 12.63
C GLU A 334 12.86 9.97 13.35
N PHE A 335 12.88 8.87 12.60
CA PHE A 335 12.85 7.53 13.16
C PHE A 335 13.58 6.52 12.26
N VAL A 336 14.06 5.44 12.87
CA VAL A 336 14.62 4.29 12.15
C VAL A 336 13.47 3.34 11.82
N PRO A 337 13.20 3.06 10.54
CA PRO A 337 12.23 2.03 10.19
C PRO A 337 12.86 0.65 10.45
N ASN A 338 12.20 -0.16 11.27
CA ASN A 338 12.53 -1.58 11.44
C ASN A 338 11.52 -2.33 10.56
N GLU A 339 11.87 -3.48 9.95
CA GLU A 339 11.16 -4.24 8.89
C GLU A 339 9.65 -4.54 9.06
N CYS A 340 9.00 -3.96 10.06
CA CYS A 340 7.57 -3.89 10.30
C CYS A 340 6.91 -2.61 9.71
N ASN A 341 5.58 -2.64 9.62
CA ASN A 341 4.79 -1.44 9.36
C ASN A 341 4.97 -0.45 10.50
N VAL A 342 5.11 0.82 10.17
CA VAL A 342 5.25 1.92 11.14
C VAL A 342 4.10 2.89 10.96
N VAL A 343 3.52 3.39 12.05
CA VAL A 343 2.47 4.43 11.99
C VAL A 343 2.90 5.61 12.84
N VAL A 344 2.90 6.80 12.25
CA VAL A 344 3.20 8.05 12.93
C VAL A 344 1.91 8.84 13.12
N ASN A 345 1.57 9.09 14.38
CA ASN A 345 0.43 9.92 14.77
C ASN A 345 0.90 11.20 15.44
N ILE A 346 0.16 12.30 15.26
CA ILE A 346 0.49 13.61 15.83
C ILE A 346 -0.68 14.07 16.71
N ASP A 347 -0.35 14.66 17.86
CA ASP A 347 -1.23 15.18 18.92
C ASP A 347 -2.14 14.15 19.60
N ARG A 348 -2.39 13.02 18.95
CA ARG A 348 -3.22 11.92 19.46
C ARG A 348 -2.49 10.61 19.26
N LYS A 349 -2.58 9.75 20.26
CA LYS A 349 -1.99 8.41 20.19
C LYS A 349 -2.71 7.53 19.19
N TYR A 350 -4.04 7.49 19.22
CA TYR A 350 -4.82 6.60 18.35
C TYR A 350 -5.70 7.42 17.41
N VAL A 351 -5.28 7.49 16.15
CA VAL A 351 -6.05 8.07 15.05
C VAL A 351 -5.91 7.18 13.82
N SER A 352 -6.98 7.08 13.03
CA SER A 352 -6.98 6.24 11.82
C SER A 352 -6.25 6.89 10.64
N GLY A 353 -6.10 8.22 10.68
CA GLY A 353 -5.47 9.05 9.64
C GLY A 353 -3.96 9.30 9.82
N GLY A 354 -3.28 8.54 10.68
CA GLY A 354 -1.83 8.60 10.81
C GLY A 354 -1.06 8.36 9.51
N ALA A 355 0.17 8.84 9.46
CA ALA A 355 1.08 8.51 8.36
C ALA A 355 1.59 7.08 8.55
N SER A 356 1.09 6.16 7.73
CA SER A 356 1.58 4.78 7.67
C SER A 356 2.82 4.69 6.79
N PHE A 357 3.79 3.89 7.20
CA PHE A 357 5.03 3.59 6.50
C PHE A 357 5.14 2.07 6.36
N ILE A 358 5.22 1.59 5.12
CA ILE A 358 5.19 0.18 4.80
C ILE A 358 6.57 -0.21 4.25
N PRO A 359 7.22 -1.25 4.81
CA PRO A 359 8.48 -1.73 4.27
C PRO A 359 8.25 -2.17 2.84
N GLY A 360 9.00 -1.56 1.94
CA GLY A 360 9.13 -1.96 0.57
C GLY A 360 9.59 -3.40 0.53
N ILE A 361 9.05 -4.13 -0.41
CA ILE A 361 9.47 -5.50 -0.62
C ILE A 361 10.82 -5.42 -1.32
N LYS A 362 11.91 -5.87 -0.68
CA LYS A 362 13.03 -6.45 -1.46
C LYS A 362 12.35 -7.41 -2.41
N ARG A 363 12.42 -7.21 -3.73
CA ARG A 363 11.98 -8.17 -4.74
C ARG A 363 12.14 -9.55 -4.12
N ILE A 364 11.03 -10.15 -3.71
CA ILE A 364 11.06 -11.44 -3.06
C ILE A 364 11.54 -12.33 -4.20
N GLU A 365 12.81 -12.73 -4.17
CA GLU A 365 13.20 -14.01 -4.71
C GLU A 365 12.31 -15.00 -3.97
N ALA A 366 11.18 -15.33 -4.59
CA ALA A 366 10.15 -16.16 -4.02
C ALA A 366 10.69 -17.57 -3.90
N ASN A 367 11.34 -17.85 -2.77
CA ASN A 367 11.82 -19.17 -2.36
C ASN A 367 10.68 -20.17 -2.05
N SER A 368 9.55 -20.08 -2.75
CA SER A 368 8.55 -21.17 -2.78
C SER A 368 7.83 -21.32 -4.12
N ASN A 369 8.27 -20.60 -5.16
CA ASN A 369 7.76 -20.74 -6.54
C ASN A 369 8.92 -20.78 -7.55
N GLU A 370 10.07 -21.34 -7.14
CA GLU A 370 11.27 -21.35 -7.97
C GLU A 370 11.05 -22.15 -9.25
N CYS A 371 11.08 -21.41 -10.36
CA CYS A 371 11.32 -21.97 -11.67
C CYS A 371 12.83 -22.22 -11.74
N SER A 372 13.23 -23.45 -12.00
CA SER A 372 14.63 -23.79 -12.27
C SER A 372 15.02 -23.18 -13.60
N VAL A 373 16.07 -22.36 -13.59
CA VAL A 373 16.61 -21.68 -14.76
C VAL A 373 18.03 -22.18 -14.95
N ILE A 374 18.29 -22.86 -16.06
CA ILE A 374 19.63 -23.32 -16.43
C ILE A 374 20.06 -22.49 -17.64
N GLN A 375 21.16 -21.75 -17.48
CA GLN A 375 21.77 -21.00 -18.57
C GLN A 375 22.99 -21.74 -19.09
N ASN A 376 22.92 -22.20 -20.34
CA ASN A 376 24.03 -22.87 -21.03
C ASN A 376 24.42 -22.01 -22.25
N GLY A 377 25.37 -21.08 -22.04
CA GLY A 377 25.77 -20.13 -23.09
C GLY A 377 24.61 -19.20 -23.46
N HIS A 378 24.21 -19.21 -24.74
CA HIS A 378 23.08 -18.44 -25.29
C HIS A 378 21.72 -19.13 -25.14
N LYS A 379 21.66 -20.26 -24.44
CA LYS A 379 20.42 -21.00 -24.20
C LYS A 379 19.97 -20.83 -22.76
N ILE A 380 18.67 -20.61 -22.57
CA ILE A 380 18.05 -20.60 -21.24
C ILE A 380 16.92 -21.62 -21.23
N GLU A 381 17.04 -22.60 -20.35
CA GLU A 381 16.01 -23.58 -20.06
C GLU A 381 15.29 -23.21 -18.77
N ILE A 382 13.96 -23.23 -18.81
CA ILE A 382 13.11 -22.90 -17.66
C ILE A 382 12.17 -24.08 -17.39
N SER A 383 12.15 -24.56 -16.15
CA SER A 383 11.31 -25.68 -15.69
C SER A 383 10.51 -25.31 -14.43
N ASN A 384 9.55 -26.15 -14.04
CA ASN A 384 8.55 -25.92 -12.98
C ASN A 384 7.56 -24.77 -13.30
N MET A 385 6.94 -24.85 -14.48
CA MET A 385 6.13 -23.77 -15.06
C MET A 385 4.61 -23.91 -14.85
N ASP A 386 4.15 -24.83 -14.01
CA ASP A 386 2.73 -25.04 -13.76
C ASP A 386 2.06 -23.74 -13.30
N SER A 387 0.98 -23.35 -13.99
CA SER A 387 0.22 -22.10 -13.77
C SER A 387 1.00 -20.79 -13.95
N LYS A 388 2.09 -20.81 -14.73
CA LYS A 388 2.92 -19.63 -15.06
C LYS A 388 2.84 -19.27 -16.54
N GLU A 389 2.90 -17.98 -16.83
CA GLU A 389 3.01 -17.39 -18.16
C GLU A 389 4.43 -16.83 -18.35
N VAL A 390 5.02 -17.02 -19.52
CA VAL A 390 6.34 -16.44 -19.85
C VAL A 390 6.20 -15.41 -20.94
N PHE A 391 6.90 -14.30 -20.78
CA PHE A 391 7.05 -13.25 -21.76
C PHE A 391 8.52 -13.15 -22.13
N LEU A 392 8.83 -13.33 -23.40
CA LEU A 392 10.13 -12.96 -23.96
C LEU A 392 10.01 -11.55 -24.54
N ILE A 393 10.80 -10.64 -24.00
CA ILE A 393 10.92 -9.26 -24.46
C ILE A 393 12.27 -9.16 -25.14
N GLN A 394 12.26 -9.11 -26.47
CA GLN A 394 13.49 -8.94 -27.24
C GLN A 394 13.97 -7.50 -27.15
N LYS A 395 15.29 -7.28 -27.30
CA LYS A 395 15.92 -5.95 -27.28
C LYS A 395 15.33 -4.98 -28.31
N ASN A 396 14.77 -5.49 -29.41
CA ASN A 396 14.08 -4.69 -30.43
C ASN A 396 12.69 -4.19 -30.00
N GLY A 397 12.23 -4.56 -28.79
CA GLY A 397 10.93 -4.20 -28.23
C GLY A 397 9.80 -5.17 -28.59
N SER A 398 10.08 -6.26 -29.31
CA SER A 398 9.08 -7.30 -29.57
C SER A 398 8.78 -8.07 -28.28
N ILE A 399 7.51 -8.43 -28.09
CA ILE A 399 7.04 -9.17 -26.91
C ILE A 399 6.34 -10.43 -27.41
N GLU A 400 6.85 -11.58 -27.01
CA GLU A 400 6.25 -12.88 -27.30
C GLU A 400 5.74 -13.50 -26.00
N LYS A 401 4.45 -13.87 -25.99
CA LYS A 401 3.83 -14.56 -24.86
C LYS A 401 3.80 -16.06 -25.12
N ILE A 402 4.47 -16.83 -24.27
CA ILE A 402 4.49 -18.30 -24.33
C ILE A 402 3.53 -18.83 -23.26
N LYS A 403 2.57 -19.64 -23.72
CA LYS A 403 1.50 -20.21 -22.87
C LYS A 403 1.76 -21.69 -22.59
N ASN A 404 1.56 -22.08 -21.33
CA ASN A 404 1.26 -23.44 -20.86
C ASN A 404 2.15 -24.56 -21.41
N ILE A 405 3.37 -24.67 -20.86
CA ILE A 405 4.20 -25.87 -20.99
C ILE A 405 4.91 -26.07 -19.64
N SER A 406 5.06 -27.31 -19.17
CA SER A 406 5.74 -27.65 -17.90
C SER A 406 7.22 -27.23 -17.87
N TRP A 407 7.80 -27.02 -19.06
CA TRP A 407 9.13 -26.47 -19.29
C TRP A 407 9.15 -25.67 -20.61
N THR A 408 10.10 -24.76 -20.76
CA THR A 408 10.29 -23.99 -22.01
C THR A 408 11.77 -23.72 -22.20
N GLN A 409 12.23 -23.80 -23.44
CA GLN A 409 13.60 -23.49 -23.83
C GLN A 409 13.62 -22.29 -24.76
N PHE A 410 14.54 -21.38 -24.50
CA PHE A 410 14.84 -20.24 -25.34
C PHE A 410 16.19 -20.45 -26.00
N ASP A 411 16.17 -20.56 -27.33
CA ASP A 411 17.37 -20.53 -28.17
C ASP A 411 17.58 -19.10 -28.72
N ASP A 412 18.81 -18.81 -29.14
CA ASP A 412 19.19 -17.58 -29.86
C ASP A 412 19.00 -16.22 -29.12
N LEU A 413 19.00 -16.22 -27.79
CA LEU A 413 18.91 -14.99 -26.98
C LEU A 413 20.11 -14.04 -27.20
N VAL A 414 19.86 -12.74 -27.26
CA VAL A 414 20.89 -11.69 -27.35
C VAL A 414 21.04 -10.91 -26.04
N SER A 415 22.19 -10.26 -25.86
CA SER A 415 22.41 -9.51 -24.62
C SER A 415 21.50 -8.28 -24.59
N GLY A 416 20.71 -8.18 -23.53
CA GLY A 416 19.64 -7.19 -23.38
C GLY A 416 18.23 -7.73 -23.61
N ASP A 417 18.08 -8.97 -24.10
CA ASP A 417 16.78 -9.65 -24.06
C ASP A 417 16.38 -9.92 -22.61
N VAL A 418 15.07 -9.85 -22.35
CA VAL A 418 14.48 -10.02 -21.04
C VAL A 418 13.44 -11.13 -21.09
N ILE A 419 13.52 -12.06 -20.14
CA ILE A 419 12.47 -13.05 -19.92
C ILE A 419 11.76 -12.71 -18.61
N GLU A 420 10.45 -12.50 -18.69
CA GLU A 420 9.59 -12.28 -17.54
C GLU A 420 8.66 -13.47 -17.33
N ILE A 421 8.66 -14.01 -16.11
CA ILE A 421 7.76 -15.07 -15.71
C ILE A 421 6.72 -14.46 -14.77
N VAL A 422 5.44 -14.70 -15.07
CA VAL A 422 4.29 -14.19 -14.31
C VAL A 422 3.40 -15.37 -13.92
N SER A 423 2.83 -15.35 -12.73
CA SER A 423 1.84 -16.35 -12.31
C SER A 423 0.69 -15.63 -11.62
N HIS A 424 -0.55 -15.93 -12.02
CA HIS A 424 -1.75 -15.30 -11.46
C HIS A 424 -1.71 -13.76 -11.42
N ARG A 425 -1.13 -13.12 -12.44
CA ARG A 425 -0.90 -11.66 -12.54
C ARG A 425 0.11 -11.09 -11.53
N CYS A 426 0.87 -11.94 -10.85
CA CYS A 426 2.00 -11.59 -10.00
C CYS A 426 3.33 -11.90 -10.69
N PHE A 427 4.30 -11.03 -10.53
CA PHE A 427 5.65 -11.23 -11.06
C PHE A 427 6.37 -12.37 -10.32
N VAL A 428 6.90 -13.35 -11.05
CA VAL A 428 7.62 -14.50 -10.48
C VAL A 428 9.13 -14.34 -10.62
N LYS A 429 9.63 -14.07 -11.83
CA LYS A 429 11.09 -14.03 -12.10
C LYS A 429 11.43 -13.11 -13.27
N HIS A 430 12.53 -12.37 -13.13
CA HIS A 430 13.09 -11.50 -14.15
C HIS A 430 14.46 -12.03 -14.55
N ILE A 431 14.67 -12.30 -15.84
CA ILE A 431 15.96 -12.77 -16.34
C ILE A 431 16.42 -11.78 -17.40
N ILE A 432 17.54 -11.09 -17.12
CA ILE A 432 18.20 -10.24 -18.12
C ILE A 432 19.32 -11.06 -18.75
N CYS A 433 19.24 -11.27 -20.05
CA CYS A 433 20.25 -12.01 -20.79
C CYS A 433 21.53 -11.15 -20.89
N LYS A 434 22.59 -11.59 -20.21
CA LYS A 434 23.92 -10.98 -20.29
C LYS A 434 24.87 -12.01 -20.89
N PHE A 435 25.42 -11.69 -22.04
CA PHE A 435 26.43 -12.52 -22.70
C PHE A 435 27.68 -11.65 -22.89
N GLU A 436 28.84 -12.17 -22.52
CA GLU A 436 30.10 -11.49 -22.77
C GLU A 436 30.37 -11.48 -24.28
N GLU A 437 30.62 -10.29 -24.83
CA GLU A 437 31.09 -10.16 -26.21
C GLU A 437 32.55 -10.62 -26.25
N GLU A 438 32.80 -11.85 -26.68
CA GLU A 438 34.15 -12.29 -26.99
C GLU A 438 34.72 -11.43 -28.14
N LYS A 439 35.55 -10.44 -27.77
CA LYS A 439 36.39 -9.71 -28.71
C LYS A 439 37.48 -10.64 -29.20
N VAL A 440 37.25 -11.30 -30.34
CA VAL A 440 38.29 -12.06 -31.03
C VAL A 440 39.28 -11.07 -31.67
N THR A 441 40.32 -10.69 -30.93
CA THR A 441 41.49 -10.00 -31.47
C THR A 441 42.55 -11.02 -31.85
N ARG A 442 42.42 -11.64 -33.03
CA ARG A 442 43.52 -12.38 -33.67
C ARG A 442 43.74 -11.87 -35.09
N ASN A 443 45.01 -11.80 -35.49
CA ASN A 443 45.44 -11.36 -36.82
C ASN A 443 45.15 -12.49 -37.82
N ILE A 444 43.96 -12.45 -38.41
CA ILE A 444 43.52 -13.43 -39.41
C ILE A 444 44.30 -13.18 -40.72
N ASN A 445 44.85 -14.23 -41.35
CA ASN A 445 45.48 -14.16 -42.67
C ASN A 445 44.42 -14.04 -43.78
N GLU A 446 43.93 -12.83 -44.00
CA GLU A 446 42.79 -12.56 -44.90
C GLU A 446 43.00 -12.98 -46.36
N LYS A 447 44.26 -13.06 -46.83
CA LYS A 447 44.56 -13.52 -48.20
C LYS A 447 44.27 -15.01 -48.39
N GLU A 448 44.56 -15.80 -47.37
CA GLU A 448 44.38 -17.25 -47.38
C GLU A 448 42.90 -17.61 -47.35
N ILE A 449 42.13 -16.94 -46.48
CA ILE A 449 40.68 -17.09 -46.40
C ILE A 449 40.02 -16.72 -47.73
N LEU A 450 40.42 -15.61 -48.35
CA LEU A 450 39.88 -15.21 -49.65
C LEU A 450 40.12 -16.28 -50.72
N ASN A 451 41.32 -16.84 -50.78
CA ASN A 451 41.64 -17.91 -51.74
C ASN A 451 40.79 -19.16 -51.51
N ILE A 452 40.52 -19.51 -50.25
CA ILE A 452 39.67 -20.66 -49.90
C ILE A 452 38.21 -20.41 -50.26
N ILE A 453 37.67 -19.21 -49.99
CA ILE A 453 36.30 -18.84 -50.39
C ILE A 453 36.14 -18.93 -51.90
N LEU A 454 37.10 -18.39 -52.65
CA LEU A 454 37.07 -18.44 -54.12
C LEU A 454 37.17 -19.88 -54.64
N LYS A 455 37.98 -20.74 -53.99
CA LYS A 455 38.11 -22.16 -54.34
C LYS A 455 36.78 -22.93 -54.19
N TYR A 456 36.00 -22.64 -53.14
CA TYR A 456 34.75 -23.35 -52.85
C TYR A 456 33.48 -22.63 -53.32
N ARG A 457 33.60 -21.56 -54.12
CA ARG A 457 32.46 -20.74 -54.56
C ARG A 457 31.36 -21.50 -55.29
N LYS A 458 31.72 -22.58 -55.98
CA LYS A 458 30.82 -23.44 -56.77
C LYS A 458 30.32 -24.69 -56.01
N ALA A 459 30.74 -24.90 -54.76
CA ALA A 459 30.31 -26.05 -53.98
C ALA A 459 28.84 -25.91 -53.53
N SER A 460 28.25 -27.04 -53.11
CA SER A 460 26.91 -27.06 -52.54
C SER A 460 26.84 -26.14 -51.33
N LYS A 461 25.75 -25.37 -51.25
CA LYS A 461 25.55 -24.36 -50.22
C LYS A 461 24.54 -24.85 -49.19
N VAL A 462 24.80 -24.50 -47.94
CA VAL A 462 23.88 -24.63 -46.81
C VAL A 462 23.57 -23.25 -46.25
N GLN A 463 22.53 -23.18 -45.43
CA GLN A 463 22.24 -21.97 -44.68
C GLN A 463 23.44 -21.61 -43.80
N LEU A 464 23.82 -20.33 -43.82
CA LEU A 464 24.95 -19.84 -43.02
C LEU A 464 24.66 -20.06 -41.52
N PRO A 465 25.46 -20.88 -40.80
CA PRO A 465 25.22 -21.13 -39.39
C PRO A 465 25.26 -19.83 -38.59
N TYR A 466 24.31 -19.67 -37.66
CA TYR A 466 24.14 -18.43 -36.91
C TYR A 466 25.39 -18.06 -36.08
N THR A 467 26.02 -19.05 -35.47
CA THR A 467 27.30 -18.93 -34.73
C THR A 467 28.38 -18.31 -35.61
N LEU A 468 28.51 -18.80 -36.84
CA LEU A 468 29.50 -18.32 -37.80
C LEU A 468 29.12 -16.93 -38.33
N ARG A 469 27.84 -16.68 -38.60
CA ARG A 469 27.34 -15.37 -39.04
C ARG A 469 27.67 -14.26 -38.05
N ARG A 470 27.41 -14.47 -36.75
CA ARG A 470 27.74 -13.50 -35.70
C ARG A 470 29.24 -13.25 -35.58
N LYS A 471 30.06 -14.29 -35.70
CA LYS A 471 31.52 -14.11 -35.65
C LYS A 471 32.05 -13.34 -36.86
N LEU A 472 31.50 -13.61 -38.04
CA LEU A 472 31.81 -12.82 -39.24
C LEU A 472 31.34 -11.36 -39.12
N GLU A 473 30.38 -11.03 -38.26
CA GLU A 473 29.95 -9.66 -37.94
C GLU A 473 30.88 -8.96 -36.95
N SER A 474 31.47 -9.68 -36.00
CA SER A 474 32.45 -9.12 -35.07
C SER A 474 33.85 -8.99 -35.66
N CYS A 475 34.19 -9.76 -36.71
CA CYS A 475 35.48 -9.66 -37.40
C CYS A 475 35.61 -8.36 -38.23
N ARG A 476 36.74 -7.66 -38.07
CA ARG A 476 37.13 -6.51 -38.91
C ARG A 476 38.12 -6.93 -40.00
N PHE A 477 37.63 -7.15 -41.22
CA PHE A 477 38.46 -7.46 -42.39
C PHE A 477 39.03 -6.19 -43.05
N LYS A 478 40.35 -6.15 -43.26
CA LYS A 478 41.09 -5.09 -43.96
C LYS A 478 41.07 -5.26 -45.50
N ASN A 479 40.96 -6.49 -45.98
CA ASN A 479 40.91 -6.85 -47.40
C ASN A 479 39.50 -6.63 -47.95
N ILE A 480 39.40 -5.70 -48.90
CA ILE A 480 38.15 -5.27 -49.52
C ILE A 480 37.45 -6.43 -50.25
N LEU A 481 38.19 -7.31 -50.93
CA LEU A 481 37.62 -8.42 -51.68
C LEU A 481 37.03 -9.49 -50.75
N LEU A 482 37.73 -9.80 -49.66
CA LEU A 482 37.22 -10.71 -48.63
C LEU A 482 35.96 -10.15 -47.98
N LYS A 483 35.98 -8.86 -47.64
CA LYS A 483 34.83 -8.16 -47.07
C LYS A 483 33.60 -8.24 -48.00
N ASN A 484 33.79 -8.07 -49.30
CA ASN A 484 32.70 -8.17 -50.27
C ASN A 484 32.13 -9.59 -50.34
N GLU A 485 32.96 -10.63 -50.44
CA GLU A 485 32.47 -12.01 -50.47
C GLU A 485 31.76 -12.41 -49.15
N ILE A 486 32.27 -11.96 -48.00
CA ILE A 486 31.60 -12.19 -46.70
C ILE A 486 30.26 -11.47 -46.64
N ASN A 487 30.17 -10.25 -47.15
CA ASN A 487 28.90 -9.51 -47.21
C ASN A 487 27.90 -10.19 -48.15
N GLU A 488 28.33 -10.73 -49.28
CA GLU A 488 27.48 -11.49 -50.19
C GLU A 488 26.99 -12.81 -49.56
N MET A 489 27.84 -13.51 -48.80
CA MET A 489 27.42 -14.68 -47.99
C MET A 489 26.38 -14.30 -46.93
N LYS A 490 26.55 -13.15 -46.26
CA LYS A 490 25.57 -12.64 -45.28
C LYS A 490 24.24 -12.26 -45.91
N LYS A 491 24.26 -11.54 -47.05
CA LYS A 491 23.06 -11.13 -47.78
C LYS A 491 22.28 -12.33 -48.30
N SER A 492 22.99 -13.29 -48.90
CA SER A 492 22.37 -14.50 -49.43
C SER A 492 21.98 -15.49 -48.33
N ASN A 493 22.52 -15.33 -47.11
CA ASN A 493 22.37 -16.25 -45.97
C ASN A 493 22.80 -17.70 -46.31
N MET A 494 23.73 -17.86 -47.25
CA MET A 494 24.18 -19.14 -47.76
C MET A 494 25.71 -19.21 -47.76
N ILE A 495 26.26 -20.36 -47.38
CA ILE A 495 27.69 -20.65 -47.33
C ILE A 495 27.97 -22.01 -47.95
N ALA A 496 29.11 -22.18 -48.63
CA ALA A 496 29.51 -23.49 -49.12
C ALA A 496 29.75 -24.45 -47.94
N VAL A 497 29.26 -25.70 -48.04
CA VAL A 497 29.40 -26.71 -46.97
C VAL A 497 30.84 -26.83 -46.46
N PRO A 498 31.88 -26.91 -47.32
CA PRO A 498 33.27 -27.00 -46.84
C PRO A 498 33.76 -25.76 -46.11
N LEU A 499 33.17 -24.58 -46.36
CA LEU A 499 33.57 -23.32 -45.73
C LEU A 499 33.06 -23.19 -44.29
N VAL A 500 32.05 -23.97 -43.88
CA VAL A 500 31.53 -23.91 -42.51
C VAL A 500 32.62 -24.30 -41.52
N ALA A 501 33.15 -25.52 -41.64
CA ALA A 501 34.18 -26.02 -40.74
C ALA A 501 35.48 -25.19 -40.83
N ILE A 502 35.88 -24.81 -42.05
CA ILE A 502 37.10 -24.01 -42.25
C ILE A 502 36.98 -22.64 -41.58
N LEU A 503 35.88 -21.91 -41.82
CA LEU A 503 35.75 -20.59 -41.21
C LEU A 503 35.51 -20.70 -39.70
N GLU A 504 34.86 -21.76 -39.21
CA GLU A 504 34.78 -22.02 -37.78
C GLU A 504 36.17 -22.26 -37.17
N ASP A 505 37.03 -23.07 -37.80
CA ASP A 505 38.40 -23.30 -37.34
C ASP A 505 39.26 -22.03 -37.39
N TYR A 506 39.17 -21.23 -38.46
CA TYR A 506 39.95 -19.99 -38.60
C TYR A 506 39.50 -18.86 -37.67
N ILE A 507 38.28 -18.93 -37.16
CA ILE A 507 37.69 -17.91 -36.28
C ILE A 507 37.73 -18.35 -34.81
N ASN A 508 37.76 -19.66 -34.53
CA ASN A 508 37.89 -20.24 -33.18
C ASN A 508 39.35 -20.49 -32.77
N GLY A 509 40.25 -20.73 -33.74
CA GLY A 509 41.69 -20.84 -33.55
C GLY A 509 42.40 -19.49 -33.49
#